data_AF-A0A940JCW1-F1
#
_entry.id   AF-A0A940JCW1-F1
#
_cell.length_a   1.000
_cell.length_b   1.000
_cell.length_c   1.000
_cell.angle_alpha   90.00
_cell.angle_beta   90.00
_cell.angle_gamma   90.00
#
_symmetry.space_group_name_H-M   'P 1'
#
loop_
_entity.id
_entity.type
_entity.pdbx_description
1 polymer ?
#
loop_
_entity_poly.entity_id
_entity_poly.type
_entity_poly.pdbx_seq_one_letter_code
_entity_poly.pdbx_strand_id
1 'polypeptide(L)'
;MLRRLAFVCALALLPSAAPAHGAQVVKLDLAAAANATPGGVAAQSARLRARAAYVVTISGTGSLWAPADDQPVDCGTPEPGTTITEPSPGRATTAPTADAAIVFAAPRGLPFLGGFACVEPTPTAPPAQAALRMGTRGVLTPAVPIGGVPTVAAADHTYQYAVRGTGRPLQFQYADPLVYDNSGILTITIRGARECRKVRCLKRPGKTQPEAFAARSLPCVFDALPAVAGRDAERGLCR
;
A
#
# COMPACT_ATOMS: atom_id res chain seq x y z
N MET A 1 51.33 22.94 -48.61
CA MET A 1 51.35 21.78 -47.72
C MET A 1 50.82 22.20 -46.35
N LEU A 2 49.55 21.92 -46.01
CA LEU A 2 49.03 22.15 -44.65
C LEU A 2 48.06 21.00 -44.31
N ARG A 3 48.52 20.03 -43.53
CA ARG A 3 47.71 18.92 -43.00
C ARG A 3 47.16 19.33 -41.63
N ARG A 4 45.85 19.53 -41.53
CA ARG A 4 45.15 19.74 -40.25
C ARG A 4 44.89 18.37 -39.60
N LEU A 5 45.53 18.10 -38.46
CA LEU A 5 45.15 16.99 -37.58
C LEU A 5 43.90 17.41 -36.78
N ALA A 6 42.79 16.71 -36.99
CA ALA A 6 41.61 16.81 -36.14
C ALA A 6 41.78 15.85 -34.96
N PHE A 7 41.86 16.41 -33.75
CA PHE A 7 41.89 15.65 -32.50
C PHE A 7 40.46 15.24 -32.15
N VAL A 8 40.12 13.96 -32.35
CA VAL A 8 38.85 13.38 -31.91
C VAL A 8 38.99 13.05 -30.43
N CYS A 9 38.46 13.91 -29.57
CA CYS A 9 38.38 13.65 -28.13
C CYS A 9 37.27 12.63 -27.88
N ALA A 10 37.64 11.34 -27.78
CA ALA A 10 36.71 10.28 -27.40
C ALA A 10 36.34 10.44 -25.92
N LEU A 11 35.23 11.14 -25.63
CA LEU A 11 34.61 11.12 -24.31
C LEU A 11 34.10 9.70 -24.05
N ALA A 12 34.78 8.97 -23.17
CA ALA A 12 34.28 7.73 -22.63
C ALA A 12 33.03 8.01 -21.79
N LEU A 13 31.86 7.67 -22.33
CA LEU A 13 30.61 7.60 -21.59
C LEU A 13 30.73 6.49 -20.54
N LEU A 14 31.23 6.83 -19.35
CA LEU A 14 31.20 5.92 -18.21
C LEU A 14 29.74 5.60 -17.92
N PRO A 15 29.35 4.31 -17.83
CA PRO A 15 28.00 3.94 -17.45
C PRO A 15 27.74 4.49 -16.05
N SER A 16 26.83 5.45 -15.96
CA SER A 16 26.37 5.99 -14.69
C SER A 16 25.80 4.82 -13.89
N ALA A 17 26.50 4.42 -12.82
CA ALA A 17 26.07 3.34 -11.94
C ALA A 17 24.73 3.76 -11.33
N ALA A 18 23.64 3.19 -11.84
CA ALA A 18 22.31 3.48 -11.33
C ALA A 18 22.30 3.25 -9.81
N PRO A 19 21.93 4.26 -9.00
CA PRO A 19 22.07 4.19 -7.55
C PRO A 19 21.45 2.89 -7.03
N ALA A 20 22.16 2.26 -6.10
CA ALA A 20 21.60 1.17 -5.31
C ALA A 20 20.43 1.77 -4.53
N HIS A 21 19.22 1.65 -5.07
CA HIS A 21 18.04 2.23 -4.46
C HIS A 21 17.78 1.49 -3.15
N GLY A 22 18.09 2.15 -2.03
CA GLY A 22 17.64 1.73 -0.71
C GLY A 22 16.13 1.88 -0.57
N ALA A 23 15.63 1.59 0.63
CA ALA A 23 14.23 1.76 0.98
C ALA A 23 13.71 3.15 0.56
N GLN A 24 12.55 3.16 -0.09
CA GLN A 24 11.81 4.40 -0.38
C GLN A 24 10.69 4.54 0.65
N VAL A 25 10.49 5.75 1.14
CA VAL A 25 9.36 6.08 2.01
C VAL A 25 8.44 7.05 1.27
N VAL A 26 7.16 6.72 1.22
CA VAL A 26 6.09 7.50 0.60
C VAL A 26 5.02 7.72 1.67
N LYS A 27 4.40 8.91 1.67
CA LYS A 27 3.28 9.24 2.55
C LYS A 27 2.00 9.28 1.73
N LEU A 28 0.97 8.59 2.19
CA LEU A 28 -0.37 8.62 1.60
C LEU A 28 -1.31 9.32 2.58
N ASP A 29 -1.64 10.58 2.27
CA ASP A 29 -2.62 11.34 3.02
C ASP A 29 -4.04 10.89 2.63
N LEU A 30 -4.82 10.44 3.62
CA LEU A 30 -6.20 9.98 3.40
C LEU A 30 -7.14 11.13 3.02
N ALA A 31 -6.82 12.36 3.41
CA ALA A 31 -7.58 13.57 3.09
C ALA A 31 -7.27 14.14 1.70
N ALA A 32 -6.35 13.53 0.94
CA ALA A 32 -5.98 14.02 -0.38
C ALA A 32 -7.15 13.90 -1.37
N ALA A 33 -7.47 14.98 -2.10
CA ALA A 33 -8.56 15.02 -3.09
C ALA A 33 -8.49 13.89 -4.14
N ALA A 34 -7.28 13.44 -4.49
CA ALA A 34 -7.07 12.34 -5.43
C ALA A 34 -7.65 11.00 -4.94
N ASN A 35 -7.89 10.82 -3.64
CA ASN A 35 -8.57 9.65 -3.09
C ASN A 35 -10.05 9.56 -3.51
N ALA A 36 -10.70 10.71 -3.79
CA ALA A 36 -12.11 10.79 -4.17
C ALA A 36 -12.41 10.40 -5.61
N THR A 37 -11.39 10.40 -6.48
CA THR A 37 -11.58 10.12 -7.91
C THR A 37 -11.20 8.68 -8.21
N PRO A 38 -12.06 7.84 -8.81
CA PRO A 38 -11.65 6.50 -9.25
C PRO A 38 -10.39 6.55 -10.13
N GLY A 39 -9.32 5.87 -9.72
CA GLY A 39 -8.04 5.89 -10.44
C GLY A 39 -7.16 7.12 -10.17
N GLY A 40 -7.58 8.01 -9.27
CA GLY A 40 -6.78 9.12 -8.77
C GLY A 40 -5.53 8.61 -8.04
N VAL A 41 -4.41 9.31 -8.23
CA VAL A 41 -3.12 8.94 -7.63
C VAL A 41 -2.85 9.91 -6.49
N ALA A 42 -3.04 9.44 -5.26
CA ALA A 42 -2.81 10.24 -4.07
C ALA A 42 -1.34 10.22 -3.62
N ALA A 43 -0.61 9.13 -3.94
CA ALA A 43 0.83 9.05 -3.72
C ALA A 43 1.50 8.16 -4.76
N GLN A 44 2.81 8.34 -4.96
CA GLN A 44 3.60 7.47 -5.84
C GLN A 44 5.04 7.29 -5.38
N SER A 45 5.62 6.14 -5.71
CA SER A 45 7.03 5.84 -5.47
C SER A 45 7.95 6.49 -6.50
N ALA A 46 9.26 6.37 -6.31
CA ALA A 46 10.18 6.52 -7.43
C ALA A 46 10.00 5.35 -8.43
N ARG A 47 10.58 5.48 -9.62
CA ARG A 47 10.52 4.43 -10.66
C ARG A 47 11.05 3.10 -10.12
N LEU A 48 10.23 2.05 -10.18
CA LEU A 48 10.65 0.69 -9.82
C LEU A 48 11.29 -0.01 -11.03
N ARG A 49 12.40 -0.73 -10.82
CA ARG A 49 13.09 -1.48 -11.88
C ARG A 49 12.13 -2.53 -12.45
N ALA A 50 12.05 -2.63 -13.78
CA ALA A 50 11.16 -3.58 -14.44
C ALA A 50 11.51 -5.01 -14.03
N ARG A 51 10.47 -5.84 -13.82
CA ARG A 51 10.52 -7.25 -13.41
C ARG A 51 11.12 -7.52 -12.02
N ALA A 52 11.73 -6.53 -11.37
CA ALA A 52 12.28 -6.68 -10.03
C ALA A 52 11.14 -6.84 -9.00
N ALA A 53 11.39 -7.68 -8.00
CA ALA A 53 10.47 -7.97 -6.91
C ALA A 53 10.65 -6.96 -5.76
N TYR A 54 9.55 -6.45 -5.24
CA TYR A 54 9.50 -5.49 -4.14
C TYR A 54 8.53 -5.94 -3.05
N VAL A 55 8.87 -5.60 -1.81
CA VAL A 55 7.93 -5.67 -0.69
C VAL A 55 7.55 -4.24 -0.32
N VAL A 56 6.25 -3.98 -0.34
CA VAL A 56 5.66 -2.73 0.14
C VAL A 56 5.13 -3.00 1.54
N THR A 57 5.59 -2.24 2.52
CA THR A 57 5.07 -2.27 3.90
C THR A 57 4.31 -0.99 4.13
N ILE A 58 3.06 -1.09 4.56
CA ILE A 58 2.21 0.07 4.83
C ILE A 58 1.81 0.02 6.29
N SER A 59 2.02 1.11 7.00
CA SER A 59 1.72 1.24 8.42
C SER A 59 0.97 2.53 8.73
N GLY A 60 0.24 2.50 9.83
CA GLY A 60 -0.49 3.64 10.34
C GLY A 60 -2.00 3.45 10.23
N THR A 61 -2.71 4.41 10.79
CA THR A 61 -4.16 4.43 10.87
C THR A 61 -4.68 5.80 10.44
N GLY A 62 -5.98 5.87 10.18
CA GLY A 62 -6.65 7.13 9.93
C GLY A 62 -8.14 7.04 10.25
N SER A 63 -8.80 8.19 10.15
CA SER A 63 -10.25 8.26 10.18
C SER A 63 -10.78 8.54 8.80
N LEU A 64 -11.81 7.79 8.39
CA LEU A 64 -12.55 8.02 7.15
C LEU A 64 -13.79 8.91 7.35
N TRP A 65 -14.01 9.36 8.58
CA TRP A 65 -15.14 10.20 8.92
C TRP A 65 -14.72 11.27 9.91
N ALA A 66 -15.23 12.47 9.70
CA ALA A 66 -15.11 13.56 10.66
C ALA A 66 -15.91 13.19 11.92
N PRO A 67 -15.60 13.81 13.07
CA PRO A 67 -16.50 13.76 14.19
C PRO A 67 -17.72 14.58 13.77
N ALA A 68 -18.76 13.94 13.27
CA ALA A 68 -20.06 14.55 13.33
C ALA A 68 -20.46 14.44 14.80
N ASP A 69 -20.63 15.59 15.46
CA ASP A 69 -20.89 15.69 16.90
C ASP A 69 -22.08 14.81 17.37
N ASP A 70 -22.92 14.33 16.43
CA ASP A 70 -24.13 13.53 16.68
C ASP A 70 -24.20 12.18 15.93
N GLN A 71 -23.14 11.71 15.25
CA GLN A 71 -23.17 10.39 14.58
C GLN A 71 -22.45 9.36 15.45
N PRO A 72 -23.17 8.55 16.26
CA PRO A 72 -22.54 7.43 16.93
C PRO A 72 -21.93 6.48 15.90
N VAL A 73 -20.72 5.99 16.21
CA VAL A 73 -20.16 4.86 15.48
C VAL A 73 -21.02 3.65 15.80
N ASP A 74 -21.76 3.19 14.79
CA ASP A 74 -22.80 2.18 15.00
C ASP A 74 -22.33 0.78 14.59
N CYS A 75 -21.36 0.66 13.67
CA CYS A 75 -20.79 -0.63 13.29
C CYS A 75 -19.33 -0.74 13.72
N GLY A 76 -19.00 -1.82 14.43
CA GLY A 76 -17.66 -2.10 14.91
C GLY A 76 -17.26 -1.27 16.11
N THR A 77 -15.96 -1.08 16.32
CA THR A 77 -15.43 -0.30 17.44
C THR A 77 -14.17 0.41 16.98
N PRO A 78 -14.10 1.75 17.10
CA PRO A 78 -12.87 2.49 16.83
C PRO A 78 -11.74 1.95 17.69
N GLU A 79 -10.52 2.05 17.20
CA GLU A 79 -9.37 1.53 17.94
C GLU A 79 -9.20 2.34 19.24
N PRO A 80 -9.19 1.68 20.42
CA PRO A 80 -9.10 2.39 21.68
C PRO A 80 -7.71 2.98 21.89
N GLY A 81 -7.65 4.26 22.26
CA GLY A 81 -6.44 4.89 22.78
C GLY A 81 -5.35 5.24 21.75
N THR A 82 -5.57 5.04 20.47
CA THR A 82 -4.64 5.46 19.42
C THR A 82 -5.14 6.77 18.80
N THR A 83 -4.49 7.88 19.10
CA THR A 83 -4.61 9.05 18.21
C THR A 83 -3.96 8.65 16.89
N ILE A 84 -4.59 9.00 15.76
CA ILE A 84 -4.03 8.85 14.41
C ILE A 84 -2.53 9.17 14.45
N THR A 85 -1.68 8.18 14.10
CA THR A 85 -0.22 8.27 14.34
C THR A 85 0.41 9.49 13.69
N GLU A 86 -0.12 9.87 12.52
CA GLU A 86 0.35 11.02 11.77
C GLU A 86 -0.87 11.74 11.16
N PRO A 87 -1.29 12.89 11.71
CA PRO A 87 -2.49 13.59 11.25
C PRO A 87 -2.30 14.23 9.87
N SER A 88 -3.39 14.33 9.10
CA SER A 88 -3.40 15.12 7.86
C SER A 88 -3.26 16.62 8.18
N PRO A 89 -2.48 17.39 7.40
CA PRO A 89 -2.32 18.82 7.64
C PRO A 89 -3.65 19.58 7.62
N GLY A 90 -3.92 20.37 8.67
CA GLY A 90 -5.11 21.21 8.76
C GLY A 90 -6.43 20.45 8.98
N ARG A 91 -6.39 19.15 9.29
CA ARG A 91 -7.56 18.34 9.59
C ARG A 91 -7.68 18.06 11.09
N ALA A 92 -8.90 18.10 11.61
CA ALA A 92 -9.18 17.55 12.93
C ALA A 92 -8.92 16.04 12.91
N THR A 93 -8.46 15.51 14.04
CA THR A 93 -8.30 14.06 14.21
C THR A 93 -9.41 13.52 15.09
N THR A 94 -9.88 12.34 14.74
CA THR A 94 -10.80 11.53 15.54
C THR A 94 -10.14 10.23 15.92
N ALA A 95 -10.88 9.40 16.68
CA ALA A 95 -10.53 8.00 16.80
C ALA A 95 -10.34 7.41 15.40
N PRO A 96 -9.26 6.67 15.16
CA PRO A 96 -9.08 5.92 13.94
C PRO A 96 -10.30 5.06 13.65
N THR A 97 -10.60 4.86 12.38
CA THR A 97 -11.67 3.96 11.94
C THR A 97 -11.21 2.99 10.85
N ALA A 98 -10.03 3.24 10.29
CA ALA A 98 -9.44 2.38 9.28
C ALA A 98 -7.91 2.38 9.30
N ASP A 99 -7.35 1.35 8.66
CA ASP A 99 -5.95 1.25 8.28
C ASP A 99 -5.83 0.84 6.81
N ALA A 100 -4.63 0.44 6.38
CA ALA A 100 -4.34 0.08 4.99
C ALA A 100 -5.12 -1.15 4.47
N ALA A 101 -5.70 -1.99 5.34
CA ALA A 101 -6.35 -3.23 4.94
C ALA A 101 -7.78 -3.38 5.48
N ILE A 102 -8.11 -2.75 6.62
CA ILE A 102 -9.36 -2.94 7.34
C ILE A 102 -9.98 -1.61 7.72
N VAL A 103 -11.30 -1.57 7.61
CA VAL A 103 -12.15 -0.61 8.30
C VAL A 103 -12.74 -1.31 9.51
N PHE A 104 -12.45 -0.81 10.70
CA PHE A 104 -12.86 -1.44 11.97
C PHE A 104 -14.05 -0.75 12.64
N ALA A 105 -14.40 0.45 12.17
CA ALA A 105 -15.57 1.21 12.62
C ALA A 105 -16.23 1.93 11.44
N ALA A 106 -17.55 2.10 11.47
CA ALA A 106 -18.27 2.95 10.50
C ALA A 106 -19.54 3.56 11.13
N PRO A 107 -19.91 4.80 10.78
CA PRO A 107 -21.18 5.40 11.17
C PRO A 107 -22.36 4.80 10.41
N ARG A 108 -23.56 4.94 10.97
CA ARG A 108 -24.80 4.43 10.37
C ARG A 108 -25.24 5.22 9.15
N GLY A 109 -25.87 4.52 8.22
CA GLY A 109 -26.54 5.12 7.07
C GLY A 109 -25.61 5.69 5.99
N LEU A 110 -24.29 5.70 6.21
CA LEU A 110 -23.33 6.09 5.19
C LEU A 110 -23.03 4.91 4.27
N PRO A 111 -23.20 5.07 2.94
CA PRO A 111 -22.73 4.08 1.99
C PRO A 111 -21.21 4.04 2.04
N PHE A 112 -20.66 2.86 2.29
CA PHE A 112 -19.23 2.61 2.21
C PHE A 112 -18.88 1.96 0.87
N LEU A 113 -17.59 1.85 0.59
CA LEU A 113 -17.10 1.11 -0.56
C LEU A 113 -17.71 -0.31 -0.61
N GLY A 114 -17.77 -0.87 -1.82
CA GLY A 114 -18.29 -2.23 -2.01
C GLY A 114 -19.78 -2.42 -1.69
N GLY A 115 -20.54 -1.34 -1.48
CA GLY A 115 -21.98 -1.40 -1.22
C GLY A 115 -22.35 -1.80 0.21
N PHE A 116 -21.38 -1.81 1.13
CA PHE A 116 -21.68 -1.98 2.56
C PHE A 116 -22.33 -0.70 3.09
N ALA A 117 -23.41 -0.85 3.84
CA ALA A 117 -23.98 0.23 4.63
C ALA A 117 -24.21 -0.30 6.05
N CYS A 118 -23.81 0.48 7.05
CA CYS A 118 -24.17 0.19 8.43
C CYS A 118 -25.66 0.54 8.62
N VAL A 119 -26.55 -0.46 8.56
CA VAL A 119 -28.01 -0.25 8.65
C VAL A 119 -28.50 -0.32 10.10
N GLU A 120 -27.92 -1.22 10.90
CA GLU A 120 -28.23 -1.45 12.30
C GLU A 120 -26.95 -1.46 13.14
N PRO A 121 -26.98 -0.93 14.38
CA PRO A 121 -25.81 -0.99 15.25
C PRO A 121 -25.39 -2.43 15.52
N THR A 122 -24.11 -2.75 15.31
CA THR A 122 -23.57 -4.06 15.59
C THR A 122 -22.13 -3.93 16.09
N PRO A 123 -21.73 -4.70 17.13
CA PRO A 123 -20.34 -4.76 17.55
C PRO A 123 -19.43 -5.40 16.49
N THR A 124 -20.02 -5.96 15.43
CA THR A 124 -19.27 -6.58 14.34
C THR A 124 -18.64 -5.48 13.49
N ALA A 125 -17.32 -5.52 13.34
CA ALA A 125 -16.62 -4.63 12.42
C ALA A 125 -17.22 -4.74 11.01
N PRO A 126 -17.20 -3.64 10.23
CA PRO A 126 -17.47 -3.72 8.80
C PRO A 126 -16.66 -4.86 8.17
N PRO A 127 -17.18 -5.54 7.13
CA PRO A 127 -16.41 -6.55 6.43
C PRO A 127 -15.07 -5.95 6.00
N ALA A 128 -14.00 -6.75 6.08
CA ALA A 128 -12.69 -6.28 5.67
C ALA A 128 -12.74 -5.88 4.19
N GLN A 129 -12.60 -4.58 3.95
CA GLN A 129 -12.61 -4.01 2.63
C GLN A 129 -11.27 -3.37 2.33
N ALA A 130 -10.59 -3.87 1.30
CA ALA A 130 -9.39 -3.26 0.78
C ALA A 130 -9.74 -1.95 0.04
N ALA A 131 -9.88 -0.86 0.80
CA ALA A 131 -10.00 0.49 0.25
C ALA A 131 -8.69 0.95 -0.39
N LEU A 132 -7.56 0.44 0.10
CA LEU A 132 -6.26 0.64 -0.52
C LEU A 132 -6.21 -0.01 -1.91
N ARG A 133 -5.82 0.80 -2.89
CA ARG A 133 -5.54 0.36 -4.25
C ARG A 133 -4.10 0.67 -4.60
N MET A 134 -3.50 -0.23 -5.37
CA MET A 134 -2.15 -0.09 -5.89
C MET A 134 -2.12 -0.44 -7.37
N GLY A 135 -1.20 0.17 -8.10
CA GLY A 135 -0.99 -0.17 -9.49
C GLY A 135 -0.04 0.77 -10.22
N THR A 136 -0.06 0.71 -11.54
CA THR A 136 0.80 1.55 -12.37
C THR A 136 0.03 2.04 -13.58
N ARG A 137 0.41 3.21 -14.12
CA ARG A 137 -0.24 3.82 -15.31
C ARG A 137 -1.70 4.23 -15.10
N GLY A 138 -2.08 4.60 -13.88
CA GLY A 138 -3.45 4.99 -13.53
C GLY A 138 -4.41 3.81 -13.40
N VAL A 139 -3.95 2.57 -13.68
CA VAL A 139 -4.73 1.36 -13.44
C VAL A 139 -4.44 0.91 -12.02
N LEU A 140 -5.37 1.20 -11.10
CA LEU A 140 -5.29 0.85 -9.69
C LEU A 140 -6.26 -0.29 -9.38
N THR A 141 -5.77 -1.34 -8.74
CA THR A 141 -6.56 -2.49 -8.31
C THR A 141 -6.54 -2.61 -6.79
N PRO A 142 -7.57 -3.20 -6.16
CA PRO A 142 -7.53 -3.50 -4.72
C PRO A 142 -6.25 -4.23 -4.35
N ALA A 143 -5.59 -3.73 -3.31
CA ALA A 143 -4.36 -4.30 -2.80
C ALA A 143 -4.66 -5.47 -1.85
N VAL A 144 -4.05 -6.63 -2.09
CA VAL A 144 -4.18 -7.80 -1.21
C VAL A 144 -2.88 -8.02 -0.45
N PRO A 145 -2.90 -7.98 0.90
CA PRO A 145 -1.71 -8.26 1.70
C PRO A 145 -1.17 -9.68 1.48
N ILE A 146 0.13 -9.85 1.73
CA ILE A 146 0.77 -11.15 1.90
C ILE A 146 0.11 -11.81 3.12
N GLY A 147 -0.43 -13.02 2.93
CA GLY A 147 -1.24 -13.71 3.94
C GLY A 147 -2.76 -13.63 3.68
N GLY A 148 -3.19 -12.83 2.70
CA GLY A 148 -4.61 -12.66 2.34
C GLY A 148 -5.24 -11.42 2.96
N VAL A 149 -6.55 -11.26 2.76
CA VAL A 149 -7.32 -10.17 3.36
C VAL A 149 -7.50 -10.48 4.85
N PRO A 150 -6.96 -9.64 5.75
CA PRO A 150 -7.12 -9.84 7.18
C PRO A 150 -8.58 -9.65 7.59
N THR A 151 -9.05 -10.41 8.59
CA THR A 151 -10.41 -10.29 9.15
C THR A 151 -10.45 -9.49 10.45
N VAL A 152 -9.28 -9.20 11.03
CA VAL A 152 -9.09 -8.40 12.24
C VAL A 152 -7.88 -7.51 12.01
N ALA A 153 -7.93 -6.27 12.47
CA ALA A 153 -6.83 -5.33 12.35
C ALA A 153 -5.56 -5.89 13.00
N ALA A 154 -4.42 -5.69 12.34
CA ALA A 154 -3.13 -6.00 12.96
C ALA A 154 -2.91 -5.08 14.15
N ALA A 155 -2.43 -5.61 15.27
CA ALA A 155 -2.19 -4.82 16.49
C ALA A 155 -1.20 -3.65 16.34
N ASP A 156 -0.42 -3.63 15.25
CA ASP A 156 0.47 -2.53 14.90
C ASP A 156 0.16 -1.90 13.54
N HIS A 157 -1.04 -2.19 13.02
CA HIS A 157 -1.58 -1.65 11.77
C HIS A 157 -0.61 -1.69 10.59
N THR A 158 0.20 -2.75 10.53
CA THR A 158 1.24 -2.91 9.52
C THR A 158 0.95 -4.10 8.61
N TYR A 159 0.88 -3.83 7.32
CA TYR A 159 0.58 -4.81 6.28
C TYR A 159 1.66 -4.83 5.21
N GLN A 160 1.84 -5.98 4.58
CA GLN A 160 2.89 -6.18 3.58
C GLN A 160 2.30 -6.68 2.29
N TYR A 161 2.82 -6.20 1.17
CA TYR A 161 2.32 -6.50 -0.16
C TYR A 161 3.50 -6.86 -1.06
N ALA A 162 3.30 -7.85 -1.92
CA ALA A 162 4.27 -8.22 -2.94
C ALA A 162 3.95 -7.49 -4.24
N VAL A 163 4.93 -6.77 -4.78
CA VAL A 163 4.77 -6.03 -6.05
C VAL A 163 5.90 -6.38 -7.00
N ARG A 164 5.57 -6.50 -8.29
CA ARG A 164 6.55 -6.62 -9.37
C ARG A 164 6.68 -5.27 -10.07
N GLY A 165 7.91 -4.74 -10.13
CA GLY A 165 8.19 -3.47 -10.76
C GLY A 165 7.92 -3.51 -12.28
N THR A 166 7.40 -2.42 -12.83
CA THR A 166 7.03 -2.33 -14.25
C THR A 166 7.90 -1.34 -15.04
N GLY A 167 8.99 -0.84 -14.45
CA GLY A 167 9.77 0.25 -15.03
C GLY A 167 9.12 1.63 -14.84
N ARG A 168 8.11 1.74 -13.98
CA ARG A 168 7.34 2.96 -13.68
C ARG A 168 7.19 3.15 -12.16
N PRO A 169 6.82 4.36 -11.70
CA PRO A 169 6.34 4.58 -10.34
C PRO A 169 5.18 3.64 -9.98
N LEU A 170 5.19 3.09 -8.78
CA LEU A 170 4.04 2.46 -8.15
C LEU A 170 3.14 3.57 -7.61
N GLN A 171 1.85 3.48 -7.89
CA GLN A 171 0.84 4.48 -7.52
C GLN A 171 -0.06 3.91 -6.43
N PHE A 172 -0.50 4.78 -5.53
CA PHE A 172 -1.30 4.44 -4.37
C PHE A 172 -2.54 5.33 -4.32
N GLN A 173 -3.65 4.74 -3.90
CA GLN A 173 -4.90 5.41 -3.61
C GLN A 173 -5.56 4.74 -2.42
N TYR A 174 -6.11 5.53 -1.51
CA TYR A 174 -7.13 5.04 -0.60
C TYR A 174 -8.47 5.43 -1.19
N ALA A 175 -9.23 4.48 -1.73
CA ALA A 175 -10.47 4.81 -2.43
C ALA A 175 -11.52 5.24 -1.39
N ASP A 176 -12.02 6.46 -1.49
CA ASP A 176 -13.08 6.96 -0.62
C ASP A 176 -13.77 8.12 -1.32
N PRO A 177 -15.08 8.05 -1.64
CA PRO A 177 -15.76 9.14 -2.34
C PRO A 177 -15.85 10.44 -1.52
N LEU A 178 -15.80 10.38 -0.18
CA LEU A 178 -15.91 11.54 0.70
C LEU A 178 -14.57 11.70 1.43
N VAL A 179 -13.65 12.47 0.86
CA VAL A 179 -12.30 12.66 1.44
C VAL A 179 -12.17 13.91 2.29
N TYR A 180 -13.19 14.77 2.27
CA TYR A 180 -13.14 16.06 2.96
C TYR A 180 -13.24 15.91 4.47
N ASP A 181 -13.73 14.77 4.94
CA ASP A 181 -13.90 14.36 6.32
C ASP A 181 -12.88 13.29 6.75
N ASN A 182 -11.94 12.93 5.86
CA ASN A 182 -10.84 12.03 6.17
C ASN A 182 -9.72 12.74 6.93
N SER A 183 -9.00 11.98 7.73
CA SER A 183 -7.76 12.39 8.37
C SER A 183 -6.80 11.22 8.57
N GLY A 184 -5.51 11.50 8.57
CA GLY A 184 -4.45 10.55 8.81
C GLY A 184 -3.57 10.29 7.59
N ILE A 185 -2.34 9.89 7.86
CA ILE A 185 -1.33 9.59 6.87
C ILE A 185 -0.85 8.14 7.05
N LEU A 186 -0.94 7.36 5.97
CA LEU A 186 -0.33 6.04 5.91
C LEU A 186 1.12 6.18 5.45
N THR A 187 2.03 5.52 6.17
CA THR A 187 3.45 5.45 5.81
C THR A 187 3.71 4.20 4.98
N ILE A 188 4.24 4.40 3.78
CA ILE A 188 4.52 3.34 2.81
C ILE A 188 6.02 3.21 2.64
N THR A 189 6.57 2.07 3.07
CA THR A 189 7.98 1.72 2.86
C THR A 189 8.11 0.69 1.74
N ILE A 190 8.88 1.00 0.71
CA ILE A 190 9.09 0.14 -0.45
C ILE A 190 10.55 -0.33 -0.44
N ARG A 191 10.74 -1.65 -0.39
CA ARG A 191 12.08 -2.28 -0.39
C ARG A 191 12.19 -3.28 -1.51
N GLY A 192 13.37 -3.38 -2.13
CA GLY A 192 13.65 -4.50 -3.03
C GLY A 192 13.61 -5.82 -2.25
N ALA A 193 13.11 -6.91 -2.84
CA ALA A 193 12.97 -8.19 -2.15
C ALA A 193 14.30 -8.76 -1.60
N ARG A 194 15.45 -8.42 -2.22
CA ARG A 194 16.79 -8.77 -1.71
C ARG A 194 17.13 -7.98 -0.44
N GLU A 195 16.85 -6.68 -0.44
CA GLU A 195 17.06 -5.82 0.72
C GLU A 195 16.13 -6.22 1.87
N CYS A 196 14.84 -6.43 1.58
CA CYS A 196 13.87 -6.91 2.56
C CYS A 196 14.35 -8.20 3.26
N ARG A 197 14.91 -9.16 2.51
CA ARG A 197 15.47 -10.39 3.10
C ARG A 197 16.64 -10.11 4.06
N LYS A 198 17.55 -9.19 3.70
CA LYS A 198 18.69 -8.83 4.56
C LYS A 198 18.25 -8.25 5.89
N VAL A 199 17.24 -7.38 5.87
CA VAL A 199 16.71 -6.73 7.09
C VAL A 199 15.55 -7.49 7.72
N ARG A 200 15.24 -8.70 7.23
CA ARG A 200 14.10 -9.53 7.66
C ARG A 200 12.80 -8.72 7.73
N CYS A 201 12.53 -7.95 6.68
CA CYS A 201 11.40 -7.02 6.69
C CYS A 201 10.06 -7.74 6.76
N LEU A 202 9.96 -8.97 6.24
CA LEU A 202 8.73 -9.73 6.33
C LEU A 202 8.39 -10.09 7.76
N LYS A 203 7.19 -9.69 8.18
CA LYS A 203 6.61 -10.21 9.42
C LYS A 203 6.30 -11.68 9.23
N ARG A 204 6.61 -12.46 10.25
CA ARG A 204 6.03 -13.80 10.35
C ARG A 204 4.52 -13.62 10.51
N PRO A 205 3.69 -14.37 9.76
CA PRO A 205 2.26 -14.36 10.02
C PRO A 205 2.06 -14.69 11.51
N GLY A 206 1.32 -13.84 12.21
CA GLY A 206 0.92 -14.13 13.58
C GLY A 206 0.09 -15.40 13.62
N LYS A 207 0.01 -16.07 14.79
CA LYS A 207 -0.77 -17.30 14.98
C LYS A 207 -2.26 -17.18 14.60
N THR A 208 -2.75 -15.97 14.38
CA THR A 208 -4.14 -15.63 14.06
C THR A 208 -4.44 -15.53 12.56
N GLN A 209 -3.45 -15.62 11.67
CA GLN A 209 -3.73 -15.73 10.23
C GLN A 209 -3.97 -17.20 9.85
N PRO A 210 -4.98 -17.50 9.01
CA PRO A 210 -5.26 -18.87 8.58
C PRO A 210 -4.01 -19.53 7.97
N GLU A 211 -3.67 -20.72 8.45
CA GLU A 211 -2.41 -21.45 8.13
C GLU A 211 -2.15 -21.66 6.64
N ALA A 212 -3.19 -21.53 5.80
CA ALA A 212 -3.15 -21.74 4.36
C ALA A 212 -2.07 -20.93 3.60
N PHE A 213 -1.55 -19.84 4.17
CA PHE A 213 -0.50 -19.01 3.54
C PHE A 213 0.83 -18.95 4.30
N ALA A 214 0.93 -19.51 5.50
CA ALA A 214 2.09 -19.32 6.39
C ALA A 214 3.39 -19.97 5.88
N ALA A 215 3.32 -20.86 4.89
CA ALA A 215 4.45 -21.66 4.40
C ALA A 215 5.11 -21.17 3.09
N ARG A 216 4.54 -20.18 2.38
CA ARG A 216 5.10 -19.77 1.08
C ARG A 216 6.27 -18.81 1.27
N SER A 217 7.48 -19.30 1.01
CA SER A 217 8.67 -18.47 0.94
C SER A 217 8.48 -17.33 -0.08
N LEU A 218 9.16 -16.18 0.11
CA LEU A 218 9.13 -15.03 -0.82
C LEU A 218 9.23 -15.39 -2.32
N PRO A 219 10.11 -16.32 -2.74
CA PRO A 219 10.14 -16.81 -4.12
C PRO A 219 8.75 -17.24 -4.59
N CYS A 220 8.03 -18.04 -3.80
CA CYS A 220 6.71 -18.56 -4.14
C CYS A 220 5.62 -17.48 -4.15
N VAL A 221 5.75 -16.45 -3.31
CA VAL A 221 4.84 -15.29 -3.38
C VAL A 221 5.03 -14.54 -4.70
N PHE A 222 6.28 -14.33 -5.13
CA PHE A 222 6.56 -13.62 -6.38
C PHE A 222 6.33 -14.46 -7.64
N ASP A 223 6.44 -15.78 -7.55
CA ASP A 223 6.15 -16.72 -8.65
C ASP A 223 4.64 -16.90 -8.83
N ALA A 224 3.85 -16.72 -7.77
CA ALA A 224 2.39 -16.72 -7.83
C ALA A 224 1.78 -15.40 -8.30
N LEU A 225 2.54 -14.29 -8.31
CA LEU A 225 2.06 -13.06 -8.94
C LEU A 225 1.90 -13.30 -10.45
N PRO A 226 0.74 -12.94 -11.06
CA PRO A 226 0.52 -13.15 -12.48
C PRO A 226 1.69 -12.57 -13.26
N ALA A 227 2.36 -13.42 -14.03
CA ALA A 227 3.43 -12.98 -14.92
C ALA A 227 2.84 -11.94 -15.86
N VAL A 228 3.31 -10.69 -15.76
CA VAL A 228 3.04 -9.68 -16.79
C VAL A 228 3.53 -10.28 -18.10
N ALA A 229 2.60 -10.57 -19.01
CA ALA A 229 2.79 -11.36 -20.22
C ALA A 229 4.16 -11.10 -20.88
N GLY A 230 5.08 -12.06 -20.70
CA GLY A 230 6.46 -11.96 -21.14
C GLY A 230 7.26 -13.11 -20.55
N ARG A 231 7.39 -14.18 -21.33
CA ARG A 231 8.07 -15.44 -21.00
C ARG A 231 9.46 -15.18 -20.39
N ASP A 232 9.69 -15.76 -19.22
CA ASP A 232 10.85 -16.58 -18.84
C ASP A 232 10.64 -17.02 -17.39
N ALA A 233 10.26 -18.28 -17.22
CA ALA A 233 9.87 -18.85 -15.94
C ALA A 233 11.03 -19.69 -15.38
N GLU A 234 11.70 -19.19 -14.34
CA GLU A 234 12.44 -20.04 -13.40
C GLU A 234 11.44 -20.79 -12.53
N ARG A 235 10.83 -21.85 -13.08
CA ARG A 235 10.01 -22.79 -12.30
C ARG A 235 10.97 -23.78 -11.62
N GLY A 236 11.23 -23.63 -10.32
CA GLY A 236 12.11 -24.60 -9.66
C GLY A 236 12.13 -24.67 -8.14
N LEU A 237 11.54 -23.72 -7.40
CA LEU A 237 11.84 -23.58 -5.97
C LEU A 237 10.63 -23.64 -5.02
N CYS A 238 9.44 -23.98 -5.54
CA CYS A 238 8.22 -24.08 -4.75
C CYS A 238 7.65 -25.50 -4.88
N ARG A 239 8.03 -26.37 -3.95
CA ARG A 239 7.37 -27.65 -3.69
C ARG A 239 6.73 -27.58 -2.32
#